data_AF-A0A1V5N447-F1
#
_entry.id   AF-A0A1V5N447-F1
#
_cell.length_a   1.000
_cell.length_b   1.000
_cell.length_c   1.000
_cell.angle_alpha   90.00
_cell.angle_beta   90.00
_cell.angle_gamma   90.00
#
_symmetry.space_group_name_H-M   'P 1'
#
loop_
_entity.id
_entity.type
_entity.pdbx_description
1 polymer ?
#
loop_
_entity_poly.entity_id
_entity_poly.type
_entity_poly.pdbx_seq_one_letter_code
_entity_poly.pdbx_strand_id
1 'polypeptide(L)'
;MSTLLTKSEQGIIVFHFFKSLKYPIRLTLSLLLIIVGLAMQFFMFRLFPGLLLVFAGNLLLLVKGYDNRLKLGRYDHNAQWKNISREQVDKLEQMHKKIKSWDKSLLDITNTLGFWMFVIIVIIITYLFVNGNNTYNKSYYILAFDIIALILPHWFTGVRKILTLPELIMKINTFKSMLKLFQGKMASCQVDFFVQLIEGEKRKEKKKNIPLPNDIKLKITPKYPPENFLGIYAQISINDVSGTKYPYFYTVFVAKPEYKLHQRTSFYKPTAGLIKKYTTQKEVDVLIIRQFTTRTSGYHTSVKAINKIMTDTLTVLDKLIK
;
A
#
# COMPACT_ATOMS: atom_id res chain seq x y z
N MET A 1 9.05 12.44 21.78
CA MET A 1 8.56 13.15 20.58
C MET A 1 9.26 14.50 20.52
N SER A 2 10.31 14.66 19.71
CA SER A 2 10.80 16.02 19.43
C SER A 2 9.77 16.69 18.52
N THR A 3 9.20 17.80 18.94
CA THR A 3 8.18 18.57 18.21
C THR A 3 8.73 19.22 16.92
N LEU A 4 10.05 19.15 16.71
CA LEU A 4 10.72 19.56 15.48
C LEU A 4 10.95 18.35 14.59
N LEU A 5 10.32 18.37 13.41
CA LEU A 5 10.52 17.39 12.33
C LEU A 5 12.01 17.30 11.98
N THR A 6 12.52 16.07 11.82
CA THR A 6 13.91 15.82 11.41
C THR A 6 14.16 16.36 10.00
N LYS A 7 15.42 16.70 9.65
CA LYS A 7 15.77 17.21 8.30
C LYS A 7 15.28 16.31 7.15
N SER A 8 15.23 14.99 7.38
CA SER A 8 14.69 14.02 6.43
C SER A 8 13.17 14.09 6.26
N GLU A 9 12.43 14.49 7.30
CA GLU A 9 10.97 14.63 7.26
C GLU A 9 10.56 15.98 6.66
N GLN A 10 11.35 17.03 6.86
CA GLN A 10 11.12 18.38 6.31
C GLN A 10 11.08 18.39 4.77
N GLY A 11 11.88 17.55 4.10
CA GLY A 11 11.90 17.43 2.63
C GLY A 11 10.73 16.63 2.03
N ILE A 12 9.86 16.03 2.85
CA ILE A 12 8.72 15.20 2.40
C ILE A 12 7.41 16.01 2.46
N ILE A 13 7.41 17.15 3.14
CA ILE A 13 6.23 17.96 3.39
C ILE A 13 6.00 18.91 2.23
N VAL A 14 4.86 18.76 1.56
CA VAL A 14 4.44 19.67 0.50
C VAL A 14 3.42 20.63 1.07
N PHE A 15 3.71 21.92 1.04
CA PHE A 15 2.79 22.96 1.51
C PHE A 15 1.89 23.50 0.40
N HIS A 16 0.71 23.98 0.77
CA HIS A 16 -0.21 24.62 -0.17
C HIS A 16 0.32 25.98 -0.66
N PHE A 17 0.79 26.81 0.27
CA PHE A 17 1.22 28.19 0.02
C PHE A 17 2.74 28.36 0.22
N PHE A 18 3.33 29.29 -0.54
CA PHE A 18 4.74 29.68 -0.48
C PHE A 18 5.70 28.48 -0.48
N LYS A 19 5.63 27.63 -1.52
CA LYS A 19 6.36 26.35 -1.58
C LYS A 19 7.88 26.46 -1.49
N SER A 20 8.45 27.62 -1.83
CA SER A 20 9.89 27.90 -1.79
C SER A 20 10.39 28.37 -0.42
N LEU A 21 9.49 28.67 0.53
CA LEU A 21 9.87 29.19 1.83
C LEU A 21 10.49 28.10 2.71
N LYS A 22 11.69 28.37 3.25
CA LYS A 22 12.39 27.45 4.16
C LYS A 22 11.53 27.16 5.39
N TYR A 23 11.51 25.90 5.83
CA TYR A 23 10.74 25.42 6.97
C TYR A 23 10.87 26.27 8.25
N PRO A 24 12.08 26.65 8.74
CA PRO A 24 12.19 27.47 9.95
C PRO A 24 11.57 28.86 9.78
N ILE A 25 11.76 29.51 8.62
CA ILE A 25 11.20 30.85 8.35
C ILE A 25 9.68 30.79 8.33
N ARG A 26 9.11 29.74 7.72
CA ARG A 26 7.66 29.49 7.70
C ARG A 26 7.08 29.38 9.11
N LEU A 27 7.72 28.59 9.98
CA LEU A 27 7.29 28.44 11.37
C LEU A 27 7.36 29.76 12.13
N THR A 28 8.47 30.48 12.01
CA THR A 28 8.65 31.78 12.70
C THR A 28 7.62 32.80 12.23
N LEU A 29 7.40 32.93 10.92
CA LEU A 29 6.44 33.87 10.36
C LEU A 29 5.00 33.52 10.76
N SER A 30 4.65 32.23 10.68
CA SER A 30 3.33 31.75 11.11
C SER A 30 3.08 32.02 12.59
N LEU A 31 4.04 31.67 13.45
CA LEU A 31 3.93 31.87 14.89
C LEU A 31 3.78 33.36 15.24
N LEU A 32 4.57 34.22 14.58
CA LEU A 32 4.50 35.67 14.77
C LEU A 32 3.13 36.22 14.38
N LEU A 33 2.60 35.83 13.22
CA LEU A 33 1.27 36.25 12.78
C LEU A 33 0.15 35.81 13.73
N ILE A 34 0.21 34.56 14.22
CA ILE A 34 -0.76 34.02 15.17
C ILE A 34 -0.69 34.76 16.50
N ILE A 35 0.50 34.96 17.07
CA ILE A 35 0.67 35.65 18.36
C ILE A 35 0.19 37.10 18.27
N VAL A 36 0.57 37.82 17.20
CA VAL A 36 0.13 39.21 17.01
C VAL A 36 -1.39 39.28 16.82
N GLY A 37 -1.97 38.35 16.07
CA GLY A 37 -3.42 38.26 15.89
C GLY A 37 -4.17 38.04 17.20
N LEU A 38 -3.75 37.06 18.01
CA LEU A 38 -4.34 36.77 19.32
C LEU A 38 -4.17 37.94 20.29
N ALA A 39 -2.99 38.57 20.32
CA ALA A 39 -2.76 39.76 21.13
C ALA A 39 -3.70 40.91 20.72
N MET A 40 -3.88 41.12 19.42
CA MET A 40 -4.79 42.15 18.89
C MET A 40 -6.25 41.87 19.28
N GLN A 41 -6.70 40.62 19.20
CA GLN A 41 -8.02 40.21 19.67
C GLN A 41 -8.20 40.44 21.18
N PHE A 42 -7.18 40.11 21.97
CA PHE A 42 -7.20 40.28 23.43
C PHE A 42 -7.27 41.76 23.84
N PHE A 43 -6.44 42.63 23.25
CA PHE A 43 -6.41 44.04 23.62
C PHE A 43 -7.59 44.84 23.05
N MET A 44 -8.06 44.51 21.84
CA MET A 44 -9.13 45.28 21.18
C MET A 44 -10.53 44.76 21.48
N PHE A 45 -10.66 43.55 22.06
CA PHE A 45 -11.95 42.84 22.25
C PHE A 45 -12.79 42.77 20.96
N ARG A 46 -12.12 42.71 19.80
CA ARG A 46 -12.73 42.64 18.46
C ARG A 46 -12.21 41.42 17.73
N LEU A 47 -13.12 40.70 17.07
CA LEU A 47 -12.81 39.47 16.36
C LEU A 47 -11.94 39.70 15.11
N PHE A 48 -12.39 40.60 14.22
CA PHE A 48 -11.94 40.63 12.83
C PHE A 48 -10.45 40.92 12.59
N PRO A 49 -9.83 41.93 13.22
CA PRO A 49 -8.47 42.28 12.82
C PRO A 49 -7.44 41.25 13.30
N GLY A 50 -7.64 40.63 14.47
CA GLY A 50 -6.80 39.53 14.91
C GLY A 50 -7.09 38.21 14.18
N LEU A 51 -8.36 37.91 13.88
CA LEU A 51 -8.74 36.68 13.18
C LEU A 51 -8.09 36.58 11.79
N LEU A 52 -7.97 37.70 11.07
CA LEU A 52 -7.29 37.75 9.78
C LEU A 52 -5.81 37.38 9.90
N LEU A 53 -5.13 37.86 10.94
CA LEU A 53 -3.72 37.54 11.20
C LEU A 53 -3.53 36.09 11.64
N VAL A 54 -4.40 35.59 12.53
CA VAL A 54 -4.43 34.19 12.95
C VAL A 54 -4.63 33.27 11.75
N PHE A 55 -5.61 33.57 10.90
CA PHE A 55 -5.89 32.79 9.70
C PHE A 55 -4.72 32.83 8.70
N ALA A 56 -4.15 34.02 8.45
CA ALA A 56 -2.99 34.17 7.56
C ALA A 56 -1.76 33.38 8.06
N GLY A 57 -1.49 33.44 9.37
CA GLY A 57 -0.45 32.62 9.99
C GLY A 57 -0.73 31.13 9.81
N ASN A 58 -1.98 30.70 9.96
CA ASN A 58 -2.35 29.30 9.80
C ASN A 58 -2.25 28.79 8.34
N LEU A 59 -2.58 29.64 7.35
CA LEU A 59 -2.44 29.32 5.92
C LEU A 59 -1.00 28.91 5.56
N LEU A 60 0.00 29.51 6.22
CA LEU A 60 1.41 29.17 6.00
C LEU A 60 1.77 27.75 6.48
N LEU A 61 1.02 27.22 7.44
CA LEU A 61 1.21 25.88 8.00
C LEU A 61 0.42 24.80 7.25
N LEU A 62 -0.50 25.16 6.34
CA LEU A 62 -1.32 24.17 5.64
C LEU A 62 -0.46 23.28 4.74
N VAL A 63 -0.45 22.01 5.11
CA VAL A 63 0.24 20.95 4.39
C VAL A 63 -0.72 20.35 3.37
N LYS A 64 -0.34 20.33 2.09
CA LYS A 64 -1.10 19.65 1.03
C LYS A 64 -1.10 18.12 1.21
N GLY A 65 -0.07 17.62 1.89
CA GLY A 65 0.09 16.23 2.30
C GLY A 65 1.56 15.85 2.37
N TYR A 66 1.81 14.68 2.94
CA TYR A 66 3.09 13.98 2.79
C TYR A 66 2.96 13.11 1.53
N ASP A 67 3.50 13.56 0.40
CA ASP A 67 3.51 12.75 -0.81
C ASP A 67 4.74 11.84 -0.81
N ASN A 68 4.59 10.67 -0.18
CA ASN A 68 5.59 9.60 -0.29
C ASN A 68 5.19 8.55 -1.33
N ARG A 69 4.27 8.89 -2.25
CA ARG A 69 3.92 8.01 -3.36
C ARG A 69 5.12 7.98 -4.30
N LEU A 70 5.81 6.85 -4.30
CA LEU A 70 6.53 6.48 -5.50
C LEU A 70 5.47 6.00 -6.47
N LYS A 71 5.20 6.80 -7.51
CA LYS A 71 4.40 6.32 -8.62
C LYS A 71 5.15 5.14 -9.22
N LEU A 72 4.53 3.96 -9.12
CA LEU A 72 5.01 2.79 -9.82
C LEU A 72 4.99 3.14 -11.30
N GLY A 73 6.14 3.01 -11.97
CA GLY A 73 6.22 3.17 -13.41
C GLY A 73 5.23 2.23 -14.11
N ARG A 74 4.82 2.58 -15.33
CA ARG A 74 4.04 1.67 -16.18
C ARG A 74 4.85 0.37 -16.39
N TYR A 75 4.13 -0.73 -16.66
CA TYR A 75 4.68 -2.05 -16.97
C TYR A 75 5.99 -1.95 -17.76
N ASP A 76 7.08 -2.32 -17.12
CA ASP A 76 8.41 -2.33 -17.73
C ASP A 76 8.71 -3.76 -18.21
N HIS A 77 8.96 -3.90 -19.51
CA HIS A 77 9.35 -5.17 -20.12
C HIS A 77 10.73 -5.64 -19.62
N ASN A 78 11.55 -4.72 -19.09
CA ASN A 78 12.87 -4.99 -18.52
C ASN A 78 12.83 -5.25 -17.00
N ALA A 79 11.64 -5.30 -16.38
CA ALA A 79 11.51 -5.54 -14.95
C ALA A 79 12.17 -6.87 -14.54
N GLN A 80 13.19 -6.77 -13.68
CA GLN A 80 14.02 -7.90 -13.30
C GLN A 80 13.36 -8.70 -12.16
N TRP A 81 13.31 -10.02 -12.33
CA TRP A 81 12.92 -10.94 -11.26
C TRP A 81 14.13 -11.28 -10.40
N LYS A 82 14.06 -10.98 -9.12
CA LYS A 82 15.12 -11.29 -8.15
C LYS A 82 14.65 -12.38 -7.20
N ASN A 83 15.49 -13.40 -7.01
CA ASN A 83 15.28 -14.40 -5.96
C ASN A 83 15.48 -13.74 -4.58
N ILE A 84 14.54 -13.96 -3.68
CA ILE A 84 14.58 -13.43 -2.31
C ILE A 84 14.33 -14.55 -1.29
N SER A 85 14.93 -14.41 -0.11
CA SER A 85 14.76 -15.35 0.99
C SER A 85 13.41 -15.16 1.70
N ARG A 86 12.98 -16.17 2.47
CA ARG A 86 11.78 -16.10 3.31
C ARG A 86 11.84 -14.93 4.30
N GLU A 87 13.00 -14.68 4.89
CA GLU A 87 13.21 -13.55 5.79
C GLU A 87 13.02 -12.20 5.10
N GLN A 88 13.42 -12.08 3.84
CA GLN A 88 13.20 -10.85 3.06
C GLN A 88 11.70 -10.64 2.78
N VAL A 89 10.95 -11.72 2.52
CA VAL A 89 9.49 -11.66 2.42
C VAL A 89 8.85 -11.20 3.74
N ASP A 90 9.34 -11.72 4.88
CA ASP A 90 8.86 -11.30 6.20
C ASP A 90 9.17 -9.83 6.49
N LYS A 91 10.35 -9.34 6.08
CA LYS A 91 10.71 -7.92 6.19
C LYS A 91 9.75 -7.03 5.39
N LEU A 92 9.33 -7.43 4.18
CA LEU A 92 8.34 -6.69 3.39
C LEU A 92 7.00 -6.55 4.13
N GLU A 93 6.54 -7.63 4.76
CA GLU A 93 5.30 -7.62 5.55
C GLU A 93 5.42 -6.74 6.79
N GLN A 94 6.54 -6.84 7.53
CA GLN A 94 6.80 -6.02 8.70
C GLN A 94 6.88 -4.52 8.36
N MET A 95 7.52 -4.17 7.24
CA MET A 95 7.56 -2.79 6.74
C MET A 95 6.15 -2.27 6.46
N HIS A 96 5.30 -3.07 5.82
CA HIS A 96 3.91 -2.70 5.57
C HIS A 96 3.11 -2.49 6.87
N LYS A 97 3.27 -3.38 7.86
CA LYS A 97 2.64 -3.24 9.18
C LYS A 97 3.08 -1.97 9.90
N LYS A 98 4.38 -1.64 9.87
CA LYS A 98 4.92 -0.39 10.43
C LYS A 98 4.38 0.85 9.72
N ILE A 99 4.27 0.81 8.39
CA ILE A 99 3.67 1.89 7.60
C ILE A 99 2.21 2.12 8.00
N LYS A 100 1.43 1.03 8.17
CA LYS A 100 0.02 1.13 8.57
C LYS A 100 -0.14 1.63 10.01
N SER A 101 0.77 1.29 10.92
CA SER A 101 0.68 1.75 12.32
C SER A 101 1.04 3.23 12.51
N TRP A 102 1.74 3.83 11.54
CA TRP A 102 2.05 5.27 11.51
C TRP A 102 0.83 6.14 11.16
N ASP A 103 -0.25 5.54 10.66
CA ASP A 103 -1.49 6.23 10.29
C ASP A 103 -2.44 6.39 11.49
N LYS A 104 -2.00 7.16 12.50
CA LYS A 104 -2.75 7.45 13.74
C LYS A 104 -2.72 8.93 14.12
N SER A 105 -2.85 9.83 13.15
CA SER A 105 -2.81 11.27 13.42
C SER A 105 -4.13 11.76 14.01
N LEU A 106 -4.08 12.55 15.11
CA LEU A 106 -5.24 13.22 15.71
C LEU A 106 -5.91 14.22 14.77
N LEU A 107 -5.15 14.77 13.82
CA LEU A 107 -5.60 15.79 12.87
C LEU A 107 -5.91 15.20 11.49
N ASP A 108 -6.08 13.87 11.36
CA ASP A 108 -6.49 13.25 10.09
C ASP A 108 -7.86 12.59 10.25
N ILE A 109 -8.88 13.18 9.63
CA ILE A 109 -10.27 12.71 9.72
C ILE A 109 -10.48 11.32 9.08
N THR A 110 -9.53 10.87 8.26
CA THR A 110 -9.63 9.57 7.57
C THR A 110 -9.36 8.38 8.50
N ASN A 111 -8.82 8.61 9.70
CA ASN A 111 -8.65 7.58 10.72
C ASN A 111 -9.65 7.74 11.88
N THR A 112 -9.91 6.64 12.59
CA THR A 112 -10.93 6.59 13.65
C THR A 112 -10.64 7.54 14.81
N LEU A 113 -9.38 7.74 15.17
CA LEU A 113 -8.96 8.59 16.28
C LEU A 113 -9.08 10.08 15.93
N GLY A 114 -8.76 10.48 14.70
CA GLY A 114 -8.93 11.84 14.21
C GLY A 114 -10.40 12.21 14.00
N PHE A 115 -11.26 11.24 13.61
CA PHE A 115 -12.71 11.43 13.61
C PHE A 115 -13.26 11.76 15.01
N TRP A 116 -12.88 10.98 16.03
CA TRP A 116 -13.33 11.27 17.41
C TRP A 116 -12.82 12.60 17.94
N MET A 117 -11.57 12.97 17.65
CA MET A 117 -11.04 14.29 18.00
C MET A 117 -11.79 15.43 17.32
N PHE A 118 -12.15 15.26 16.05
CA PHE A 118 -12.98 16.22 15.34
C PHE A 118 -14.34 16.40 16.02
N VAL A 119 -15.02 15.31 16.39
CA VAL A 119 -16.30 15.35 17.12
C VAL A 119 -16.16 16.09 18.45
N ILE A 120 -15.13 15.79 19.25
CA ILE A 120 -14.89 16.47 20.53
C ILE A 120 -14.72 17.99 20.32
N ILE A 121 -13.99 18.40 19.29
CA ILE A 121 -13.76 19.83 19.03
C ILE A 121 -15.01 20.52 18.52
N VAL A 122 -15.84 19.85 17.71
CA VAL A 122 -17.16 20.38 17.32
C VAL A 122 -18.05 20.57 18.55
N ILE A 123 -18.03 19.64 19.51
CA ILE A 123 -18.78 19.78 20.78
C ILE A 123 -18.27 20.99 21.57
N ILE A 124 -16.94 21.16 21.69
CA ILE A 124 -16.35 22.32 22.39
C ILE A 124 -16.76 23.63 21.71
N ILE A 125 -16.65 23.72 20.38
CA ILE A 125 -17.05 24.90 19.61
C ILE A 125 -18.54 25.21 19.83
N THR A 126 -19.39 24.19 19.78
CA THR A 126 -20.85 24.33 20.01
C THR A 126 -21.12 24.85 21.42
N TYR A 127 -20.45 24.28 22.43
CA TYR A 127 -20.56 24.74 23.82
C TYR A 127 -20.15 26.21 23.97
N LEU A 128 -19.06 26.65 23.33
CA LEU A 128 -18.63 28.04 23.36
C LEU A 128 -19.67 28.98 22.73
N PHE A 129 -20.28 28.60 21.60
CA PHE A 129 -21.33 29.41 20.98
C PHE A 129 -22.59 29.52 21.86
N VAL A 130 -23.03 28.42 22.47
CA VAL A 130 -24.20 28.41 23.37
C VAL A 130 -23.98 29.29 24.60
N ASN A 131 -22.82 29.16 25.26
CA ASN A 131 -22.51 30.00 26.42
C ASN A 131 -22.27 31.46 26.04
N GLY A 132 -21.67 31.71 24.88
CA GLY A 132 -21.54 33.07 24.32
C GLY A 132 -22.90 33.75 24.15
N ASN A 133 -23.89 33.02 23.62
CA ASN A 133 -25.26 33.51 23.49
C ASN A 133 -25.92 33.75 24.86
N ASN A 134 -25.80 32.81 25.78
CA ASN A 134 -26.46 32.90 27.09
C ASN A 134 -25.90 34.03 27.98
N THR A 135 -24.58 34.27 27.90
CA THR A 135 -23.89 35.25 28.74
C THR A 135 -23.64 36.59 28.06
N TYR A 136 -23.99 36.72 26.77
CA TYR A 136 -23.66 37.85 25.89
C TYR A 136 -22.16 38.23 25.89
N ASN A 137 -21.29 37.29 26.25
CA ASN A 137 -19.86 37.54 26.39
C ASN A 137 -19.13 37.25 25.07
N LYS A 138 -18.62 38.33 24.46
CA LYS A 138 -17.92 38.32 23.17
C LYS A 138 -16.68 37.42 23.16
N SER A 139 -16.05 37.20 24.31
CA SER A 139 -14.83 36.39 24.44
C SER A 139 -15.05 34.92 24.05
N TYR A 140 -16.25 34.36 24.30
CA TYR A 140 -16.56 33.00 23.89
C TYR A 140 -16.59 32.84 22.36
N TYR A 141 -17.13 33.83 21.65
CA TYR A 141 -17.13 33.82 20.19
C TYR A 141 -15.73 33.99 19.63
N ILE A 142 -14.93 34.91 20.19
CA ILE A 142 -13.53 35.10 19.78
C ILE A 142 -12.78 33.76 19.89
N LEU A 143 -12.87 33.10 21.04
CA LEU A 143 -12.23 31.80 21.25
C LEU A 143 -12.74 30.72 20.28
N ALA A 144 -14.05 30.65 20.03
CA ALA A 144 -14.62 29.67 19.11
C ALA A 144 -14.11 29.88 17.68
N PHE A 145 -14.07 31.13 17.20
CA PHE A 145 -13.55 31.46 15.87
C PHE A 145 -12.05 31.22 15.75
N ASP A 146 -11.27 31.46 16.80
CA ASP A 146 -9.84 31.16 16.80
C ASP A 146 -9.57 29.65 16.73
N ILE A 147 -10.32 28.84 17.47
CA ILE A 147 -10.26 27.36 17.37
C ILE A 147 -10.60 26.90 15.95
N ILE A 148 -11.66 27.45 15.35
CA ILE A 148 -12.03 27.13 13.97
C ILE A 148 -10.90 27.52 13.02
N ALA A 149 -10.40 28.75 13.10
CA ALA A 149 -9.38 29.27 12.19
C ALA A 149 -8.04 28.53 12.32
N LEU A 150 -7.65 28.13 13.53
CA LEU A 150 -6.40 27.45 13.81
C LEU A 150 -6.44 25.96 13.49
N ILE A 151 -7.50 25.24 13.87
CA ILE A 151 -7.45 23.78 13.89
C ILE A 151 -8.23 23.16 12.73
N LEU A 152 -9.39 23.71 12.36
CA LEU A 152 -10.28 23.11 11.36
C LEU A 152 -9.62 22.90 9.98
N PRO A 153 -8.82 23.84 9.44
CA PRO A 153 -8.11 23.63 8.17
C PRO A 153 -7.17 22.42 8.15
N HIS A 154 -6.60 22.02 9.29
CA HIS A 154 -5.66 20.89 9.37
C HIS A 154 -6.34 19.51 9.36
N TRP A 155 -7.66 19.41 9.61
CA TRP A 155 -8.38 18.16 9.40
C TRP A 155 -8.64 17.88 7.92
N PHE A 156 -8.82 18.93 7.13
CA PHE A 156 -9.11 18.83 5.69
C PHE A 156 -7.85 18.92 4.82
N THR A 157 -6.80 19.56 5.33
CA THR A 157 -5.49 19.66 4.67
C THR A 157 -4.46 18.88 5.47
N GLY A 158 -3.69 18.01 4.80
CA GLY A 158 -2.63 17.24 5.47
C GLY A 158 -2.87 15.73 5.55
N VAL A 159 -3.93 15.22 4.90
CA VAL A 159 -4.17 13.78 4.76
C VAL A 159 -2.91 13.08 4.26
N ARG A 160 -2.37 12.17 5.07
CA ARG A 160 -1.11 11.49 4.79
C ARG A 160 -1.35 10.39 3.77
N LYS A 161 -1.04 10.66 2.51
CA LYS A 161 -1.16 9.67 1.44
C LYS A 161 0.11 8.82 1.35
N ILE A 162 0.17 7.78 2.17
CA ILE A 162 1.31 6.84 2.19
C ILE A 162 1.21 5.83 1.04
N LEU A 163 2.35 5.45 0.45
CA LEU A 163 2.41 4.31 -0.47
C LEU A 163 2.21 3.02 0.33
N THR A 164 1.03 2.43 0.22
CA THR A 164 0.77 1.05 0.62
C THR A 164 0.87 0.17 -0.61
N LEU A 165 1.46 -1.03 -0.47
CA LEU A 165 1.48 -2.07 -1.51
C LEU A 165 0.49 -3.19 -1.14
N PRO A 166 -0.82 -2.91 -1.00
CA PRO A 166 -1.78 -3.86 -0.46
C PRO A 166 -1.89 -5.14 -1.29
N GLU A 167 -1.74 -5.03 -2.61
CA GLU A 167 -1.77 -6.17 -3.54
C GLU A 167 -0.59 -7.12 -3.32
N LEU A 168 0.63 -6.59 -3.22
CA LEU A 168 1.82 -7.40 -2.95
C LEU A 168 1.68 -8.16 -1.63
N ILE A 169 1.18 -7.48 -0.60
CA ILE A 169 0.94 -8.08 0.72
C ILE A 169 -0.15 -9.16 0.67
N MET A 170 -1.22 -8.93 -0.09
CA MET A 170 -2.24 -9.94 -0.34
C MET A 170 -1.64 -11.20 -0.95
N LYS A 171 -0.80 -11.06 -1.98
CA LYS A 171 -0.10 -12.20 -2.62
C LYS A 171 0.82 -12.93 -1.64
N ILE A 172 1.61 -12.20 -0.84
CA ILE A 172 2.49 -12.77 0.18
C ILE A 172 1.69 -13.62 1.18
N ASN A 173 0.58 -13.08 1.69
CA ASN A 173 -0.27 -13.79 2.66
C ASN A 173 -0.88 -15.04 2.05
N THR A 174 -1.37 -14.97 0.80
CA THR A 174 -1.90 -16.14 0.09
C THR A 174 -0.82 -17.23 -0.09
N PHE A 175 0.41 -16.86 -0.47
CA PHE A 175 1.51 -17.83 -0.58
C PHE A 175 1.89 -18.46 0.75
N LYS A 176 1.94 -17.68 1.85
CA LYS A 176 2.21 -18.21 3.19
C LYS A 176 1.14 -19.21 3.65
N SER A 177 -0.13 -18.86 3.47
CA SER A 177 -1.25 -19.76 3.79
C SER A 177 -1.18 -21.05 2.98
N MET A 178 -0.89 -20.96 1.67
CA MET A 178 -0.71 -22.11 0.80
C MET A 178 0.46 -22.99 1.25
N LEU A 179 1.63 -22.40 1.50
CA LEU A 179 2.81 -23.16 1.94
C LEU A 179 2.59 -23.87 3.27
N LYS A 180 1.86 -23.25 4.20
CA LYS A 180 1.51 -23.88 5.49
C LYS A 180 0.63 -25.12 5.27
N LEU A 181 -0.32 -25.07 4.34
CA LEU A 181 -1.22 -26.20 4.04
C LEU A 181 -0.50 -27.36 3.33
N PHE A 182 0.53 -27.07 2.54
CA PHE A 182 1.24 -28.08 1.72
C PHE A 182 2.66 -28.40 2.19
N GLN A 183 3.09 -27.91 3.35
CA GLN A 183 4.47 -28.08 3.86
C GLN A 183 4.91 -29.54 3.87
N GLY A 184 4.06 -30.46 4.32
CA GLY A 184 4.37 -31.90 4.33
C GLY A 184 4.51 -32.51 2.94
N LYS A 185 3.63 -32.12 1.99
CA LYS A 185 3.66 -32.63 0.61
C LYS A 185 4.80 -32.04 -0.24
N MET A 186 5.40 -30.94 0.21
CA MET A 186 6.49 -30.26 -0.48
C MET A 186 7.87 -30.53 0.11
N ALA A 187 8.01 -31.48 1.04
CA ALA A 187 9.30 -31.78 1.69
C ALA A 187 10.40 -32.25 0.70
N SER A 188 10.00 -32.83 -0.43
CA SER A 188 10.86 -33.24 -1.55
C SER A 188 11.18 -32.11 -2.53
N CYS A 189 10.67 -30.89 -2.29
CA CYS A 189 10.80 -29.75 -3.17
C CYS A 189 11.56 -28.60 -2.49
N GLN A 190 12.38 -27.90 -3.27
CA GLN A 190 12.89 -26.58 -2.96
C GLN A 190 11.85 -25.52 -3.34
N VAL A 191 11.65 -24.54 -2.47
CA VAL A 191 10.70 -23.44 -2.65
C VAL A 191 11.42 -22.10 -2.53
N ASP A 192 11.46 -21.36 -3.63
CA ASP A 192 12.09 -20.04 -3.72
C ASP A 192 11.07 -18.95 -4.02
N PHE A 193 11.26 -17.76 -3.45
CA PHE A 193 10.45 -16.58 -3.75
C PHE A 193 11.16 -15.71 -4.78
N PHE A 194 10.41 -15.24 -5.77
CA PHE A 194 10.89 -14.29 -6.76
C PHE A 194 10.07 -13.03 -6.68
N VAL A 195 10.72 -11.89 -6.47
CA VAL A 195 10.08 -10.57 -6.49
C VAL A 195 10.46 -9.85 -7.76
N GLN A 196 9.46 -9.29 -8.42
CA GLN A 196 9.65 -8.39 -9.54
C GLN A 196 9.95 -7.00 -9.01
N LEU A 197 11.10 -6.46 -9.41
CA LEU A 197 11.51 -5.11 -9.11
C LEU A 197 11.21 -4.23 -10.32
N ILE A 198 10.52 -3.11 -10.09
CA ILE A 198 10.30 -2.08 -11.10
C ILE A 198 11.05 -0.82 -10.71
N GLU A 199 11.47 -0.04 -11.71
CA GLU A 199 12.03 1.28 -11.44
C GLU A 199 10.93 2.23 -10.93
N GLY A 200 11.18 2.88 -9.78
CA GLY A 200 10.34 3.99 -9.33
C GLY A 200 10.59 5.25 -10.17
N GLU A 201 9.58 6.11 -10.31
CA GLU A 201 9.79 7.43 -10.94
C GLU A 201 10.93 8.21 -10.26
N LYS A 202 11.81 8.81 -11.07
CA LYS A 202 12.93 9.66 -10.62
C LYS A 202 12.38 10.80 -9.73
N ARG A 203 12.78 10.84 -8.46
CA ARG A 203 12.60 12.07 -7.66
C ARG A 203 13.49 13.17 -8.21
N LYS A 204 12.93 14.37 -8.41
CA LYS A 204 13.70 15.58 -8.75
C LYS A 204 14.86 15.85 -7.77
N GLU A 205 14.79 15.33 -6.54
CA GLU A 205 15.80 15.53 -5.49
C GLU A 205 16.75 14.35 -5.22
N LYS A 206 16.47 13.15 -5.75
CA LYS A 206 17.37 11.99 -5.57
C LYS A 206 17.72 11.41 -6.93
N LYS A 207 18.96 11.63 -7.38
CA LYS A 207 19.56 11.11 -8.63
C LYS A 207 19.61 9.57 -8.74
N LYS A 208 19.01 8.81 -7.82
CA LYS A 208 19.10 7.34 -7.78
C LYS A 208 17.70 6.73 -7.86
N ASN A 209 17.46 5.93 -8.91
CA ASN A 209 16.27 5.09 -9.02
C ASN A 209 16.33 4.04 -7.90
N ILE A 210 15.35 4.05 -7.00
CA ILE A 210 15.20 3.00 -5.99
C ILE A 210 14.22 1.99 -6.59
N PRO A 211 14.63 0.74 -6.88
CA PRO A 211 13.72 -0.27 -7.39
C PRO A 211 12.69 -0.63 -6.31
N LEU A 212 11.44 -0.76 -6.72
CA LEU A 212 10.32 -1.08 -5.84
C LEU A 212 9.77 -2.47 -6.14
N PRO A 213 9.39 -3.24 -5.11
CA PRO A 213 8.75 -4.51 -5.32
C PRO A 213 7.34 -4.29 -5.86
N ASN A 214 7.06 -4.84 -7.03
CA ASN A 214 5.77 -4.74 -7.70
C ASN A 214 4.97 -6.04 -7.58
N ASP A 215 5.64 -7.17 -7.80
CA ASP A 215 5.01 -8.48 -7.82
C ASP A 215 5.86 -9.54 -7.13
N ILE A 216 5.24 -10.65 -6.76
CA ILE A 216 5.87 -11.82 -6.17
C ILE A 216 5.30 -13.09 -6.79
N LYS A 217 6.18 -14.03 -7.10
CA LYS A 217 5.83 -15.40 -7.52
C LYS A 217 6.66 -16.39 -6.73
N LEU A 218 6.20 -17.63 -6.68
CA LEU A 218 6.84 -18.70 -5.95
C LEU A 218 7.28 -19.78 -6.93
N LYS A 219 8.55 -20.16 -6.89
CA LYS A 219 9.11 -21.25 -7.70
C LYS A 219 9.22 -22.50 -6.82
N ILE A 220 8.67 -23.60 -7.32
CA ILE A 220 8.73 -24.93 -6.73
C ILE A 220 9.59 -25.77 -7.66
N THR A 221 10.71 -26.27 -7.15
CA THR A 221 11.64 -27.12 -7.88
C THR A 221 11.80 -28.42 -7.11
N PRO A 222 11.60 -29.60 -7.72
CA PRO A 222 11.92 -30.86 -7.03
C PRO A 222 13.43 -30.94 -6.73
N LYS A 223 13.82 -31.64 -5.66
CA LYS A 223 15.24 -31.82 -5.28
C LYS A 223 16.09 -32.40 -6.41
N TYR A 224 15.51 -33.31 -7.19
CA TYR A 224 16.12 -33.92 -8.37
C TYR A 224 15.25 -33.60 -9.58
N PRO A 225 15.42 -32.42 -10.21
CA PRO A 225 14.64 -32.05 -11.37
C PRO A 225 15.04 -32.88 -12.59
N PRO A 226 14.07 -33.38 -13.37
CA PRO A 226 14.37 -33.95 -14.68
C PRO A 226 15.14 -32.96 -15.55
N GLU A 227 16.01 -33.48 -16.42
CA GLU A 227 16.74 -32.64 -17.37
C GLU A 227 15.76 -31.80 -18.20
N ASN A 228 16.11 -30.54 -18.46
CA ASN A 228 15.28 -29.59 -19.21
C ASN A 228 13.95 -29.18 -18.54
N PHE A 229 13.66 -29.63 -17.30
CA PHE A 229 12.57 -29.11 -16.49
C PHE A 229 13.02 -27.90 -15.66
N LEU A 230 12.41 -26.73 -15.88
CA LEU A 230 12.84 -25.48 -15.25
C LEU A 230 12.17 -25.22 -13.89
N GLY A 231 11.06 -25.91 -13.61
CA GLY A 231 10.32 -25.84 -12.35
C GLY A 231 8.85 -25.44 -12.54
N ILE A 232 8.15 -25.31 -11.41
CA ILE A 232 6.76 -24.87 -11.34
C ILE A 232 6.71 -23.48 -10.72
N TYR A 233 6.00 -22.55 -11.35
CA TYR A 233 5.78 -21.22 -10.82
C TYR A 233 4.33 -21.10 -10.36
N ALA A 234 4.12 -20.92 -9.05
CA ALA A 234 2.84 -20.49 -8.51
C ALA A 234 2.75 -18.96 -8.60
N GLN A 235 1.67 -18.47 -9.22
CA GLN A 235 1.45 -17.06 -9.51
C GLN A 235 0.07 -16.62 -9.03
N ILE A 236 -0.04 -15.34 -8.68
CA ILE A 236 -1.30 -14.71 -8.28
C ILE A 236 -1.48 -13.44 -9.12
N SER A 237 -2.53 -13.42 -9.93
CA SER A 237 -3.00 -12.19 -10.58
C SER A 237 -4.06 -11.52 -9.69
N ILE A 238 -4.12 -10.18 -9.71
CA ILE A 238 -5.17 -9.45 -9.01
C ILE A 238 -6.23 -9.06 -10.03
N ASN A 239 -7.47 -9.47 -9.80
CA ASN A 239 -8.62 -9.03 -10.57
C ASN A 239 -9.31 -7.89 -9.82
N ASP A 240 -9.67 -6.83 -10.53
CA ASP A 240 -10.47 -5.74 -9.99
C ASP A 240 -11.92 -5.93 -10.45
N VAL A 241 -12.85 -5.96 -9.49
CA VAL A 241 -14.27 -6.18 -9.73
C VAL A 241 -15.02 -5.11 -8.96
N SER A 242 -15.51 -4.10 -9.69
CA SER A 242 -16.20 -2.95 -9.11
C SER A 242 -15.42 -2.27 -7.98
N GLY A 243 -14.08 -2.15 -8.12
CA GLY A 243 -13.19 -1.54 -7.12
C GLY A 243 -12.74 -2.49 -6.01
N THR A 244 -13.29 -3.71 -5.95
CA THR A 244 -12.84 -4.74 -5.00
C THR A 244 -11.81 -5.65 -5.66
N LYS A 245 -10.64 -5.78 -5.02
CA LYS A 245 -9.51 -6.55 -5.54
C LYS A 245 -9.52 -7.97 -5.02
N TYR A 246 -9.46 -8.93 -5.94
CA TYR A 246 -9.53 -10.34 -5.67
C TYR A 246 -8.30 -11.11 -6.22
N PRO A 247 -7.69 -12.01 -5.43
CA PRO A 247 -6.58 -12.81 -5.91
C PRO A 247 -7.07 -13.96 -6.79
N TYR A 248 -6.38 -14.17 -7.91
CA TYR A 248 -6.56 -15.30 -8.80
C TYR A 248 -5.26 -16.11 -8.89
N PHE A 249 -5.28 -17.28 -8.26
CA PHE A 249 -4.13 -18.16 -8.12
C PHE A 249 -4.09 -19.21 -9.24
N TYR A 250 -2.90 -19.48 -9.76
CA TYR A 250 -2.65 -20.53 -10.74
C TYR A 250 -1.19 -21.02 -10.67
N THR A 251 -0.94 -22.19 -11.25
CA THR A 251 0.40 -22.77 -11.34
C THR A 251 0.81 -22.95 -12.80
N VAL A 252 2.11 -22.84 -13.03
CA VAL A 252 2.71 -22.83 -14.35
C VAL A 252 3.93 -23.75 -14.35
N PHE A 253 3.83 -24.91 -14.98
CA PHE A 253 4.97 -25.77 -15.27
C PHE A 253 5.73 -25.17 -16.43
N VAL A 254 7.06 -25.10 -16.32
CA VAL A 254 7.93 -24.56 -17.36
C VAL A 254 9.05 -25.56 -17.62
N ALA A 255 9.25 -25.88 -18.88
CA ALA A 255 10.32 -26.75 -19.34
C ALA A 255 10.86 -26.25 -20.68
N LYS A 256 12.08 -26.62 -21.04
CA LYS A 256 12.55 -26.39 -22.42
C LYS A 256 11.84 -27.34 -23.39
N PRO A 257 11.74 -27.01 -24.69
CA PRO A 257 11.00 -27.81 -25.67
C PRO A 257 11.48 -29.27 -25.77
N GLU A 258 12.77 -29.51 -25.52
CA GLU A 258 13.39 -30.86 -25.52
C GLU A 258 12.79 -31.78 -24.45
N TYR A 259 12.23 -31.20 -23.38
CA TYR A 259 11.54 -31.96 -22.35
C TYR A 259 10.20 -32.56 -22.85
N LYS A 260 9.62 -31.98 -23.90
CA LYS A 260 8.32 -32.37 -24.49
C LYS A 260 7.19 -32.40 -23.46
N LEU A 261 7.04 -31.28 -22.74
CA LEU A 261 6.15 -31.16 -21.56
C LEU A 261 4.72 -31.64 -21.87
N HIS A 262 4.14 -31.22 -23.00
CA HIS A 262 2.77 -31.58 -23.38
C HIS A 262 2.57 -33.11 -23.47
N GLN A 263 3.51 -33.82 -24.09
CA GLN A 263 3.42 -35.27 -24.26
C GLN A 263 3.54 -35.99 -22.91
N ARG A 264 4.50 -35.56 -22.09
CA ARG A 264 4.72 -36.11 -20.74
C ARG A 264 3.55 -35.87 -19.80
N THR A 265 2.78 -34.79 -19.98
CA THR A 265 1.59 -34.50 -19.16
C THR A 265 0.27 -34.84 -19.85
N SER A 266 0.29 -35.63 -20.92
CA SER A 266 -0.92 -36.07 -21.64
C SER A 266 -1.87 -36.87 -20.75
N PHE A 267 -1.33 -37.66 -19.82
CA PHE A 267 -2.08 -38.46 -18.85
C PHE A 267 -2.95 -37.61 -17.90
N TYR A 268 -2.61 -36.34 -17.68
CA TYR A 268 -3.25 -35.52 -16.66
C TYR A 268 -4.62 -35.02 -17.13
N LYS A 269 -5.67 -35.37 -16.39
CA LYS A 269 -7.01 -34.79 -16.56
C LYS A 269 -7.28 -33.86 -15.37
N PRO A 270 -7.59 -32.56 -15.59
CA PRO A 270 -7.86 -31.64 -14.50
C PRO A 270 -9.04 -32.05 -13.64
N THR A 271 -8.93 -31.84 -12.32
CA THR A 271 -10.06 -32.01 -11.40
C THR A 271 -11.20 -31.07 -11.75
N ALA A 272 -12.45 -31.48 -11.49
CA ALA A 272 -13.64 -30.69 -11.78
C ALA A 272 -13.55 -29.23 -11.29
N GLY A 273 -13.82 -28.29 -12.22
CA GLY A 273 -13.69 -26.85 -12.01
C GLY A 273 -12.29 -26.28 -12.30
N LEU A 274 -11.33 -27.11 -12.70
CA LEU A 274 -10.02 -26.68 -13.18
C LEU A 274 -9.88 -26.88 -14.69
N ILE A 275 -8.96 -26.14 -15.30
CA ILE A 275 -8.56 -26.27 -16.69
C ILE A 275 -7.03 -26.35 -16.78
N LYS A 276 -6.57 -27.13 -17.76
CA LYS A 276 -5.18 -27.11 -18.22
C LYS A 276 -5.08 -26.34 -19.53
N LYS A 277 -4.01 -25.56 -19.70
CA LYS A 277 -3.70 -24.87 -20.96
C LYS A 277 -2.23 -25.08 -21.29
N TYR A 278 -1.96 -25.52 -22.51
CA TYR A 278 -0.61 -25.55 -23.06
C TYR A 278 -0.34 -24.30 -23.88
N THR A 279 0.89 -23.80 -23.79
CA THR A 279 1.40 -22.73 -24.64
C THR A 279 2.90 -22.87 -24.76
N THR A 280 3.46 -22.45 -25.89
CA THR A 280 4.90 -22.26 -26.04
C THR A 280 5.16 -20.76 -26.01
N GLN A 281 6.09 -20.31 -25.19
CA GLN A 281 6.45 -18.88 -25.06
C GLN A 281 7.95 -18.75 -24.90
N LYS A 282 8.60 -17.86 -25.66
CA LYS A 282 10.03 -17.52 -25.49
C LYS A 282 10.92 -18.76 -25.32
N GLU A 283 10.79 -19.72 -26.24
CA GLU A 283 11.60 -20.95 -26.26
C GLU A 283 11.40 -21.88 -25.05
N VAL A 284 10.26 -21.79 -24.37
CA VAL A 284 9.87 -22.76 -23.33
C VAL A 284 8.46 -23.28 -23.55
N ASP A 285 8.26 -24.55 -23.21
CA ASP A 285 6.96 -25.17 -23.13
C ASP A 285 6.35 -24.94 -21.75
N VAL A 286 5.07 -24.58 -21.76
CA VAL A 286 4.35 -24.15 -20.57
C VAL A 286 3.03 -24.91 -20.44
N LEU A 287 2.79 -25.47 -19.25
CA LEU A 287 1.50 -26.02 -18.83
C LEU A 287 0.96 -25.19 -17.68
N ILE A 288 -0.20 -24.58 -17.88
CA ILE A 288 -0.91 -23.77 -16.88
C ILE A 288 -2.05 -24.60 -16.30
N ILE A 289 -2.09 -24.73 -14.97
CA ILE A 289 -3.23 -25.28 -14.22
C ILE A 289 -3.91 -24.15 -13.48
N ARG A 290 -5.19 -23.92 -13.78
CA ARG A 290 -5.96 -22.83 -13.18
C ARG A 290 -7.43 -23.17 -13.06
N GLN A 291 -8.16 -22.43 -12.23
CA GLN A 291 -9.61 -22.55 -12.11
C GLN A 291 -10.30 -22.14 -13.41
N PHE A 292 -11.32 -22.90 -13.83
CA PHE A 292 -12.22 -22.50 -14.91
C PHE A 292 -12.98 -21.24 -14.53
N THR A 293 -12.99 -20.25 -15.42
CA THR A 293 -13.73 -19.01 -15.22
C THR A 293 -14.51 -18.70 -16.49
N THR A 294 -15.75 -18.22 -16.32
CA THR A 294 -16.65 -17.89 -17.44
C THR A 294 -16.27 -16.57 -18.12
N ARG A 295 -15.25 -15.84 -17.62
CA ARG A 295 -14.78 -14.52 -18.09
C ARG A 295 -15.83 -13.39 -18.06
N THR A 296 -17.09 -13.68 -17.74
CA THR A 296 -18.21 -12.73 -17.73
C THR A 296 -18.45 -12.04 -16.38
N SER A 297 -17.86 -12.55 -15.29
CA SER A 297 -17.93 -11.94 -13.97
C SER A 297 -16.55 -11.83 -13.36
N GLY A 298 -16.41 -10.95 -12.37
CA GLY A 298 -15.25 -10.95 -11.50
C GLY A 298 -15.03 -12.32 -10.87
N TYR A 299 -13.83 -12.88 -11.04
CA TYR A 299 -13.49 -14.20 -10.49
C TYR A 299 -12.37 -14.09 -9.47
N HIS A 300 -12.47 -14.90 -8.42
CA HIS A 300 -11.48 -15.02 -7.36
C HIS A 300 -11.19 -16.50 -7.10
N THR A 301 -9.97 -16.81 -6.67
CA THR A 301 -9.62 -18.17 -6.28
C THR A 301 -9.77 -18.30 -4.77
N SER A 302 -10.81 -19.00 -4.33
CA SER A 302 -11.02 -19.31 -2.91
C SER A 302 -9.94 -20.26 -2.40
N VAL A 303 -9.78 -20.36 -1.06
CA VAL A 303 -8.83 -21.30 -0.45
C VAL A 303 -9.08 -22.74 -0.91
N LYS A 304 -10.35 -23.14 -1.09
CA LYS A 304 -10.72 -24.47 -1.64
C LYS A 304 -10.18 -24.65 -3.05
N ALA A 305 -10.27 -23.62 -3.91
CA ALA A 305 -9.76 -23.67 -5.27
C ALA A 305 -8.22 -23.67 -5.32
N ILE A 306 -7.55 -22.90 -4.44
CA ILE A 306 -6.08 -22.97 -4.28
C ILE A 306 -5.66 -24.39 -3.92
N ASN A 307 -6.35 -25.02 -2.96
CA ASN A 307 -6.05 -26.39 -2.54
C ASN A 307 -6.22 -27.40 -3.68
N LYS A 308 -7.28 -27.27 -4.50
CA LYS A 308 -7.48 -28.11 -5.69
C LYS A 308 -6.35 -27.91 -6.70
N ILE A 309 -6.02 -26.67 -7.07
CA ILE A 309 -4.96 -26.36 -8.03
C ILE A 309 -3.62 -26.93 -7.54
N MET A 310 -3.28 -26.72 -6.27
CA MET A 310 -2.02 -27.21 -5.72
C MET A 310 -1.97 -28.72 -5.59
N THR A 311 -3.09 -29.38 -5.27
CA THR A 311 -3.16 -30.84 -5.24
C THR A 311 -2.91 -31.42 -6.63
N ASP A 312 -3.61 -30.94 -7.66
CA ASP A 312 -3.38 -31.34 -9.05
C ASP A 312 -1.93 -31.09 -9.48
N THR A 313 -1.39 -29.91 -9.12
CA THR A 313 -0.01 -29.53 -9.43
C THR A 313 0.99 -30.53 -8.83
N LEU A 314 0.87 -30.87 -7.55
CA LEU A 314 1.79 -31.80 -6.91
C LEU A 314 1.60 -33.24 -7.43
N THR A 315 0.37 -33.66 -7.74
CA THR A 315 0.12 -34.98 -8.35
C THR A 315 0.73 -35.11 -9.74
N VAL A 316 0.67 -34.05 -10.56
CA VAL A 316 1.33 -34.03 -11.87
C VAL A 316 2.85 -34.06 -11.69
N LEU A 317 3.38 -33.26 -10.76
CA LEU A 317 4.81 -33.24 -10.46
C LEU A 317 5.34 -34.61 -10.02
N ASP A 318 4.66 -35.27 -9.08
CA ASP A 318 5.08 -36.59 -8.58
C ASP A 318 5.15 -37.64 -9.69
N LYS A 319 4.26 -37.55 -10.69
CA LYS A 319 4.27 -38.44 -11.86
C LYS A 319 5.31 -38.07 -12.91
N LEU A 320 5.77 -36.83 -12.95
CA LEU A 320 6.82 -36.39 -13.88
C LEU A 320 8.25 -36.72 -13.38
N ILE A 321 8.39 -36.94 -12.07
CA ILE A 321 9.67 -37.25 -11.42
C ILE A 321 9.90 -38.77 -11.30
N LYS A 322 8.82 -39.56 -11.26
CA LYS A 322 8.90 -41.03 -11.29
C LYS A 322 9.21 -41.55 -12.69
#